data_AF-J0D7P2-F1
#
_entry.id   AF-J0D7P2-F1
#
_cell.length_a   1.000
_cell.length_b   1.000
_cell.length_c   1.000
_cell.angle_alpha   90.00
_cell.angle_beta   90.00
_cell.angle_gamma   90.00
#
_symmetry.space_group_name_H-M   'P 1'
#
loop_
_entity.id
_entity.type
_entity.pdbx_description
1 polymer ?
#
loop_
_entity_poly.entity_id
_entity_poly.type
_entity_poly.pdbx_seq_one_letter_code
_entity_poly.pdbx_strand_id
1 'polypeptide(L)'
;MDLVTRANRIAATLAGESATCCPLCLVSLAEELATGVAVRELDRVRTDGHAFWNACVAAVIKLFEDTAPGRHGILESTIATCPREHGSAGRLPNVVQVLVNALCHILSAGLTRGAHSGFERAKKRRGAFASARGHWPTEPAQLFPGGPHRLLCALVHWGADGQSRYPIAVLAELATVALPFVFRTIIGSPRLHIDTLTLFVDRLRGEPVDEDADGVTLQEQDVSRRRTTRSQGIMAVALFLGALQSGPDAGANDLLSFAGPRGQDVFGAVVDALEFFNCPRTDMYKALALVANRLQQNLGLPVSVLPAPILACRGPELDIQDIIVVLLRTVREQKRRCSGPGCGLYVQEHEPGMAFRPCADCLVVHYCSRACQRRDWNGGSRVAHAQVCAAIRRLVDARDYHAAYAACSPREMSAILEFALSHTALHDELRQRAVEILGQHHDVGLRTLMALSPDVRMAAMHEIFG
;
A
#
# COMPACT_ATOMS: atom_id res chain seq x y z
N MET A 1 30.26 1.35 -22.09
CA MET A 1 30.36 0.35 -20.99
C MET A 1 28.98 -0.25 -20.82
N ASP A 2 28.86 -1.57 -20.76
CA ASP A 2 27.58 -2.24 -20.51
C ASP A 2 26.99 -1.79 -19.15
N LEU A 3 25.66 -1.60 -19.10
CA LEU A 3 24.96 -1.01 -17.96
C LEU A 3 25.12 -1.84 -16.68
N VAL A 4 25.11 -3.18 -16.80
CA VAL A 4 25.32 -4.10 -15.66
C VAL A 4 26.73 -3.94 -15.11
N THR A 5 27.73 -3.82 -15.99
CA THR A 5 29.12 -3.60 -15.58
C THR A 5 29.28 -2.28 -14.81
N ARG A 6 28.61 -1.21 -15.26
CA ARG A 6 28.60 0.08 -14.57
C ARG A 6 27.91 -0.02 -13.21
N ALA A 7 26.75 -0.70 -13.14
CA ALA A 7 26.00 -0.93 -11.91
C ALA A 7 26.83 -1.69 -10.87
N ASN A 8 27.49 -2.78 -11.28
CA ASN A 8 28.32 -3.59 -10.39
C ASN A 8 29.56 -2.84 -9.88
N ARG A 9 30.16 -1.96 -10.69
CA ARG A 9 31.23 -1.08 -10.22
C ARG A 9 30.75 -0.12 -9.13
N ILE A 10 29.57 0.47 -9.32
CA ILE A 10 28.97 1.35 -8.32
C ILE A 10 28.62 0.58 -7.05
N ALA A 11 28.10 -0.65 -7.18
CA ALA A 11 27.83 -1.54 -6.06
C ALA A 11 29.08 -1.73 -5.18
N ALA A 12 30.23 -2.00 -5.80
CA ALA A 12 31.50 -2.15 -5.08
C ALA A 12 31.90 -0.87 -4.32
N THR A 13 31.70 0.31 -4.91
CA THR A 13 31.98 1.59 -4.23
C THR A 13 31.01 1.87 -3.08
N LEU A 14 29.73 1.54 -3.23
CA LEU A 14 28.70 1.73 -2.20
C LEU A 14 28.88 0.75 -1.02
N ALA A 15 29.38 -0.46 -1.28
CA ALA A 15 29.64 -1.47 -0.27
C ALA A 15 30.84 -1.12 0.64
N GLY A 16 31.73 -0.21 0.22
CA GLY A 16 32.89 0.22 1.00
C GLY A 16 32.52 0.95 2.30
N GLU A 17 33.48 1.06 3.22
CA GLU A 17 33.30 1.73 4.53
C GLU A 17 32.82 3.18 4.43
N SER A 18 33.17 3.89 3.35
CA SER A 18 32.77 5.28 3.16
C SER A 18 31.56 5.46 2.21
N ALA A 19 31.09 4.39 1.56
CA ALA A 19 30.03 4.44 0.53
C ALA A 19 30.23 5.56 -0.51
N THR A 20 31.48 5.75 -0.95
CA THR A 20 31.92 6.90 -1.75
C THR A 20 31.78 6.64 -3.24
N CYS A 21 30.59 6.88 -3.77
CA CYS A 21 30.42 7.12 -5.20
C CYS A 21 30.18 8.61 -5.45
N CYS A 22 30.59 9.13 -6.60
CA CYS A 22 30.29 10.51 -6.97
C CYS A 22 28.75 10.70 -7.06
N PRO A 23 28.14 11.56 -6.23
CA PRO A 23 26.69 11.75 -6.23
C PRO A 23 26.13 12.19 -7.59
N LEU A 24 26.85 13.03 -8.33
CA LEU A 24 26.43 13.49 -9.66
C LEU A 24 26.47 12.38 -10.71
N CYS A 25 27.46 11.48 -10.65
CA CYS A 25 27.47 10.27 -11.47
C CYS A 25 26.27 9.36 -11.18
N LEU A 26 25.86 9.31 -9.91
CA LEU A 26 24.73 8.51 -9.46
C LEU A 26 23.40 9.13 -9.89
N VAL A 27 23.24 10.46 -9.82
CA VAL A 27 22.08 11.18 -10.36
C VAL A 27 21.91 10.87 -11.85
N SER A 28 22.99 11.00 -12.63
CA SER A 28 22.96 10.66 -14.06
C SER A 28 22.56 9.20 -14.32
N LEU A 29 23.04 8.26 -13.49
CA LEU A 29 22.60 6.87 -13.60
C LEU A 29 21.13 6.70 -13.22
N ALA A 30 20.66 7.40 -12.19
CA ALA A 30 19.26 7.35 -11.75
C ALA A 30 18.32 7.80 -12.87
N GLU A 31 18.63 8.92 -13.53
CA GLU A 31 17.89 9.42 -14.70
C GLU A 31 17.92 8.44 -15.87
N GLU A 32 19.10 7.89 -16.17
CA GLU A 32 19.26 6.87 -17.21
C GLU A 32 18.40 5.62 -16.91
N LEU A 33 18.40 5.12 -15.67
CA LEU A 33 17.58 3.98 -15.27
C LEU A 33 16.07 4.29 -15.23
N ALA A 34 15.69 5.52 -14.90
CA ALA A 34 14.29 5.93 -14.81
C ALA A 34 13.65 6.16 -16.17
N THR A 35 14.35 6.79 -17.12
CA THR A 35 13.77 7.19 -18.41
C THR A 35 14.63 6.81 -19.62
N GLY A 36 15.96 6.83 -19.49
CA GLY A 36 16.88 6.73 -20.63
C GLY A 36 17.11 5.32 -21.18
N VAL A 37 17.05 4.27 -20.36
CA VAL A 37 17.35 2.89 -20.80
C VAL A 37 16.12 2.18 -21.36
N ALA A 38 16.33 1.29 -22.33
CA ALA A 38 15.31 0.35 -22.73
C ALA A 38 14.95 -0.58 -21.57
N VAL A 39 13.67 -0.94 -21.43
CA VAL A 39 13.16 -1.81 -20.34
C VAL A 39 13.94 -3.13 -20.25
N ARG A 40 14.36 -3.69 -21.40
CA ARG A 40 15.18 -4.91 -21.45
C ARG A 40 16.53 -4.78 -20.74
N GLU A 41 17.18 -3.62 -20.82
CA GLU A 41 18.48 -3.41 -20.16
C GLU A 41 18.28 -3.26 -18.65
N LEU A 42 17.20 -2.59 -18.23
CA LEU A 42 16.83 -2.53 -16.82
C LEU A 42 16.53 -3.92 -16.24
N ASP A 43 15.85 -4.79 -17.01
CA ASP A 43 15.59 -6.18 -16.60
C ASP A 43 16.88 -7.01 -16.51
N ARG A 44 17.88 -6.75 -17.38
CA ARG A 44 19.23 -7.31 -17.23
C ARG A 44 19.90 -6.85 -15.93
N VAL A 45 19.85 -5.56 -15.60
CA VAL A 45 20.38 -5.06 -14.31
C VAL A 45 19.63 -5.68 -13.11
N ARG A 46 18.33 -5.93 -13.21
CA ARG A 46 17.57 -6.66 -12.15
C ARG A 46 17.98 -8.12 -11.99
N THR A 47 18.43 -8.76 -13.07
CA THR A 47 18.79 -10.18 -13.05
C THR A 47 20.24 -10.37 -12.65
N ASP A 48 21.13 -9.57 -13.24
CA ASP A 48 22.59 -9.74 -13.13
C ASP A 48 23.24 -8.76 -12.13
N GLY A 49 22.49 -7.77 -11.64
CA GLY A 49 22.96 -6.68 -10.79
C GLY A 49 22.36 -6.67 -9.38
N HIS A 50 22.06 -7.83 -8.78
CA HIS A 50 21.50 -7.90 -7.42
C HIS A 50 22.35 -7.15 -6.39
N ALA A 51 23.68 -7.29 -6.49
CA ALA A 51 24.62 -6.59 -5.61
C ALA A 51 24.45 -5.07 -5.70
N PHE A 52 24.14 -4.52 -6.87
CA PHE A 52 23.89 -3.09 -7.05
C PHE A 52 22.65 -2.63 -6.30
N TRP A 53 21.52 -3.30 -6.49
CA TRP A 53 20.28 -2.93 -5.80
C TRP A 53 20.41 -3.06 -4.27
N ASN A 54 21.01 -4.16 -3.80
CA ASN A 54 21.24 -4.39 -2.37
C ASN A 54 22.18 -3.32 -1.79
N ALA A 55 23.23 -2.94 -2.52
CA ALA A 55 24.13 -1.86 -2.11
C ALA A 55 23.43 -0.51 -2.07
N CYS A 56 22.48 -0.23 -2.97
CA CYS A 56 21.68 0.99 -2.90
C CYS A 56 20.81 1.04 -1.63
N VAL A 57 20.14 -0.06 -1.27
CA VAL A 57 19.36 -0.13 -0.03
C VAL A 57 20.26 0.04 1.20
N ALA A 58 21.38 -0.69 1.24
CA ALA A 58 22.34 -0.62 2.34
C ALA A 58 22.94 0.79 2.50
N ALA A 59 23.22 1.48 1.39
CA ALA A 59 23.73 2.85 1.41
C ALA A 59 22.72 3.84 2.00
N VAL A 60 21.42 3.72 1.68
CA VAL A 60 20.38 4.58 2.29
C VAL A 60 20.33 4.42 3.81
N ILE A 61 20.40 3.18 4.31
CA ILE A 61 20.43 2.86 5.74
C ILE A 61 21.70 3.41 6.40
N LYS A 62 22.86 3.12 5.80
CA LYS A 62 24.16 3.54 6.32
C LYS A 62 24.30 5.06 6.40
N LEU A 63 23.80 5.77 5.39
CA LEU A 63 23.83 7.24 5.40
C LEU A 63 23.00 7.81 6.54
N PHE A 64 21.89 7.17 6.91
CA PHE A 64 21.07 7.56 8.05
C PHE A 64 21.75 7.27 9.41
N GLU A 65 22.39 6.10 9.54
CA GLU A 65 22.96 5.67 10.81
C GLU A 65 24.30 6.32 11.15
N ASP A 66 25.15 6.52 10.14
CA ASP A 66 26.45 7.10 10.35
C ASP A 66 26.32 8.63 10.29
N THR A 67 26.41 9.24 11.48
CA THR A 67 26.35 10.68 11.73
C THR A 67 27.74 11.32 11.74
N ALA A 68 28.77 10.62 11.23
CA ALA A 68 30.14 11.09 11.34
C ALA A 68 30.32 12.49 10.72
N PRO A 69 30.89 13.44 11.49
CA PRO A 69 31.26 14.73 10.94
C PRO A 69 32.32 14.53 9.85
N GLY A 70 32.12 15.13 8.68
CA GLY A 70 33.07 15.07 7.56
C GLY A 70 32.58 14.33 6.32
N ARG A 71 31.43 13.64 6.38
CA ARG A 71 30.88 12.98 5.19
C ARG A 71 30.62 13.93 4.03
N HIS A 72 30.12 15.14 4.31
CA HIS A 72 29.99 16.19 3.29
C HIS A 72 31.31 16.46 2.58
N GLY A 73 32.40 16.67 3.32
CA GLY A 73 33.73 16.92 2.74
C GLY A 73 34.26 15.75 1.93
N ILE A 74 34.01 14.50 2.35
CA ILE A 74 34.38 13.31 1.58
C ILE A 74 33.62 13.25 0.26
N LEU A 75 32.31 13.50 0.26
CA LEU A 75 31.50 13.48 -0.95
C LEU A 75 31.83 14.65 -1.88
N GLU A 76 32.08 15.85 -1.36
CA GLU A 76 32.57 17.00 -2.13
C GLU A 76 33.93 16.72 -2.77
N SER A 77 34.86 16.13 -2.02
CA SER A 77 36.16 15.69 -2.55
C SER A 77 36.00 14.61 -3.63
N THR A 78 35.04 13.69 -3.45
CA THR A 78 34.71 12.66 -4.45
C THR A 78 34.16 13.27 -5.73
N ILE A 79 33.39 14.37 -5.64
CA ILE A 79 32.91 15.13 -6.82
C ILE A 79 34.08 15.84 -7.50
N ALA A 80 34.92 16.54 -6.72
CA ALA A 80 36.04 17.32 -7.23
C ALA A 80 37.11 16.46 -7.94
N THR A 81 37.30 15.22 -7.48
CA THR A 81 38.24 14.25 -8.07
C THR A 81 37.59 13.33 -9.10
N CYS A 82 36.30 13.54 -9.42
CA CYS A 82 35.60 12.69 -10.36
C CYS A 82 36.15 12.88 -11.78
N PRO A 83 36.54 11.80 -12.50
CA PRO A 83 37.09 11.92 -13.85
C PRO A 83 36.03 12.28 -14.91
N ARG A 84 34.75 12.37 -14.54
CA ARG A 84 33.68 12.77 -15.46
C ARG A 84 33.43 14.26 -15.33
N GLU A 85 33.30 14.92 -16.47
CA GLU A 85 32.85 16.31 -16.51
C GLU A 85 31.39 16.38 -16.06
N HIS A 86 31.21 16.82 -14.82
CA HIS A 86 29.94 17.33 -14.34
C HIS A 86 29.92 18.79 -14.76
N GLY A 87 29.16 19.13 -15.82
CA GLY A 87 28.99 20.54 -16.22
C GLY A 87 28.73 21.39 -15.00
N SER A 88 29.26 22.62 -14.96
CA SER A 88 29.40 23.49 -13.78
C SER A 88 28.14 23.55 -12.90
N ALA A 89 27.94 22.51 -12.11
CA ALA A 89 26.83 22.37 -11.21
C ALA A 89 27.16 23.36 -10.11
N GLY A 90 26.39 24.45 -10.03
CA GLY A 90 26.54 25.41 -8.95
C GLY A 90 26.56 24.69 -7.60
N ARG A 91 27.11 25.37 -6.60
CA ARG A 91 27.28 24.82 -5.23
C ARG A 91 26.01 24.08 -4.79
N LEU A 92 26.10 22.76 -4.66
CA LEU A 92 24.97 21.92 -4.26
C LEU A 92 24.72 22.16 -2.76
N PRO A 93 23.50 22.55 -2.35
CA PRO A 93 23.23 22.93 -0.97
C PRO A 93 23.47 21.79 0.04
N ASN A 94 23.25 20.53 -0.38
CA ASN A 94 23.45 19.36 0.46
C ASN A 94 23.82 18.12 -0.38
N VAL A 95 25.12 17.83 -0.48
CA VAL A 95 25.63 16.72 -1.29
C VAL A 95 25.15 15.34 -0.80
N VAL A 96 24.92 15.17 0.50
CA VAL A 96 24.38 13.93 1.07
C VAL A 96 22.94 13.71 0.59
N GLN A 97 22.12 14.76 0.60
CA GLN A 97 20.75 14.69 0.11
C GLN A 97 20.70 14.35 -1.39
N VAL A 98 21.61 14.92 -2.19
CA VAL A 98 21.74 14.58 -3.62
C VAL A 98 22.03 13.08 -3.80
N LEU A 99 22.95 12.53 -3.00
CA LEU A 99 23.27 11.11 -3.03
C LEU A 99 22.07 10.23 -2.64
N VAL A 100 21.40 10.55 -1.52
CA VAL A 100 20.21 9.82 -1.05
C VAL A 100 19.08 9.87 -2.08
N ASN A 101 18.86 11.03 -2.70
CA ASN A 101 17.84 11.19 -3.75
C ASN A 101 18.15 10.32 -4.96
N ALA A 102 19.40 10.29 -5.39
CA ALA A 102 19.82 9.44 -6.50
C ALA A 102 19.63 7.95 -6.16
N LEU A 103 20.02 7.52 -4.95
CA LEU A 103 19.80 6.15 -4.47
C LEU A 103 18.30 5.78 -4.46
N CYS A 104 17.45 6.63 -3.89
CA CYS A 104 16.01 6.38 -3.84
C CYS A 104 15.38 6.40 -5.24
N HIS A 105 15.83 7.28 -6.14
CA HIS A 105 15.36 7.31 -7.52
C HIS A 105 15.75 6.05 -8.30
N ILE A 106 16.97 5.53 -8.09
CA ILE A 106 17.41 4.23 -8.62
C ILE A 106 16.50 3.12 -8.10
N LEU A 107 16.30 3.04 -6.77
CA LEU A 107 15.44 2.02 -6.16
C LEU A 107 14.03 2.09 -6.72
N SER A 108 13.48 3.29 -6.90
CA SER A 108 12.16 3.50 -7.48
C SER A 108 12.06 2.99 -8.90
N ALA A 109 13.04 3.30 -9.76
CA ALA A 109 13.11 2.73 -11.11
C ALA A 109 13.19 1.20 -11.07
N GLY A 110 14.01 0.65 -10.16
CA GLY A 110 14.15 -0.80 -9.92
C GLY A 110 12.86 -1.48 -9.47
N LEU A 111 12.06 -0.84 -8.62
CA LEU A 111 10.84 -1.41 -8.07
C LEU A 111 9.62 -1.28 -8.99
N THR A 112 9.52 -0.21 -9.78
CA THR A 112 8.28 0.11 -10.52
C THR A 112 8.34 -0.12 -12.02
N ARG A 113 9.47 0.16 -12.68
CA ARG A 113 9.51 0.30 -14.14
C ARG A 113 9.60 -1.03 -14.88
N GLY A 114 8.62 -1.35 -15.74
CA GLY A 114 8.64 -2.51 -16.63
C GLY A 114 7.85 -3.72 -16.10
N ALA A 115 7.47 -4.63 -17.00
CA ALA A 115 6.55 -5.75 -16.71
C ALA A 115 7.11 -6.81 -15.73
N HIS A 116 8.40 -6.75 -15.46
CA HIS A 116 9.11 -7.63 -14.54
C HIS A 116 9.52 -6.92 -13.25
N SER A 117 9.06 -5.69 -12.99
CA SER A 117 9.34 -4.96 -11.75
C SER A 117 8.69 -5.62 -10.52
N GLY A 118 9.21 -5.33 -9.32
CA GLY A 118 8.61 -5.81 -8.07
C GLY A 118 7.15 -5.40 -7.94
N PHE A 119 6.82 -4.17 -8.36
CA PHE A 119 5.47 -3.62 -8.36
C PHE A 119 4.50 -4.42 -9.25
N GLU A 120 4.87 -4.72 -10.50
CA GLU A 120 4.02 -5.52 -11.40
C GLU A 120 3.92 -6.98 -10.96
N ARG A 121 4.96 -7.53 -10.32
CA ARG A 121 4.90 -8.87 -9.72
C ARG A 121 4.02 -8.89 -8.47
N ALA A 122 3.98 -7.82 -7.68
CA ALA A 122 3.14 -7.72 -6.48
C ALA A 122 1.64 -7.90 -6.82
N LYS A 123 1.19 -7.43 -7.97
CA LYS A 123 -0.20 -7.62 -8.45
C LYS A 123 -0.55 -9.08 -8.78
N LYS A 124 0.44 -9.98 -8.83
CA LYS A 124 0.26 -11.41 -9.17
C LYS A 124 0.11 -12.27 -7.93
N ARG A 125 -0.50 -13.45 -8.11
CA ARG A 125 -0.81 -14.40 -7.01
C ARG A 125 0.40 -14.85 -6.18
N ARG A 126 1.56 -15.01 -6.81
CA ARG A 126 2.78 -15.51 -6.16
C ARG A 126 3.53 -14.43 -5.36
N GLY A 127 3.04 -13.19 -5.36
CA GLY A 127 3.67 -12.07 -4.68
C GLY A 127 4.86 -11.48 -5.44
N ALA A 128 5.45 -10.43 -4.86
CA ALA A 128 6.49 -9.64 -5.52
C ALA A 128 7.84 -10.36 -5.62
N PHE A 129 8.12 -11.32 -4.74
CA PHE A 129 9.42 -12.01 -4.65
C PHE A 129 9.52 -13.24 -5.57
N ALA A 130 8.41 -13.67 -6.17
CA ALA A 130 8.40 -14.82 -7.07
C ALA A 130 8.85 -14.42 -8.49
N SER A 131 10.11 -14.70 -8.82
CA SER A 131 10.63 -14.53 -10.19
C SER A 131 11.33 -15.78 -10.69
N ALA A 132 10.80 -16.39 -11.75
CA ALA A 132 11.43 -17.54 -12.41
C ALA A 132 12.79 -17.22 -13.05
N ARG A 133 13.00 -15.95 -13.43
CA ARG A 133 14.27 -15.47 -14.00
C ARG A 133 15.16 -14.76 -12.98
N GLY A 134 14.82 -14.83 -11.70
CA GLY A 134 15.63 -14.18 -10.66
C GLY A 134 15.70 -12.65 -10.72
N HIS A 135 14.70 -11.94 -11.25
CA HIS A 135 14.65 -10.47 -11.16
C HIS A 135 14.56 -10.00 -9.71
N TRP A 136 15.41 -9.03 -9.36
CA TRP A 136 15.36 -8.35 -8.07
C TRP A 136 13.99 -7.66 -7.82
N PRO A 137 13.48 -7.63 -6.57
CA PRO A 137 13.92 -8.45 -5.44
C PRO A 137 13.41 -9.90 -5.54
N THR A 138 14.25 -10.88 -5.19
CA THR A 138 13.89 -12.31 -5.13
C THR A 138 13.50 -12.77 -3.73
N GLU A 139 13.80 -11.98 -2.70
CA GLU A 139 13.44 -12.27 -1.31
C GLU A 139 13.31 -10.97 -0.49
N PRO A 140 12.57 -10.98 0.63
CA PRO A 140 12.41 -9.80 1.47
C PRO A 140 13.73 -9.22 2.02
N ALA A 141 14.72 -10.07 2.32
CA ALA A 141 16.01 -9.65 2.89
C ALA A 141 16.79 -8.69 1.98
N GLN A 142 16.56 -8.76 0.67
CA GLN A 142 17.17 -7.84 -0.31
C GLN A 142 16.58 -6.42 -0.23
N LEU A 143 15.31 -6.29 0.16
CA LEU A 143 14.67 -5.00 0.41
C LEU A 143 14.92 -4.49 1.82
N PHE A 144 15.13 -5.39 2.78
CA PHE A 144 15.21 -5.05 4.20
C PHE A 144 16.47 -5.65 4.85
N PRO A 145 17.69 -5.27 4.40
CA PRO A 145 18.92 -5.76 4.99
C PRO A 145 19.01 -5.32 6.45
N GLY A 146 19.13 -6.28 7.37
CA GLY A 146 19.09 -6.01 8.81
C GLY A 146 17.70 -5.67 9.36
N GLY A 147 16.63 -5.93 8.60
CA GLY A 147 15.24 -5.79 9.02
C GLY A 147 14.56 -4.51 8.51
N PRO A 148 13.21 -4.53 8.38
CA PRO A 148 12.45 -3.42 7.81
C PRO A 148 12.55 -2.12 8.61
N HIS A 149 12.72 -2.21 9.93
CA HIS A 149 12.74 -1.04 10.80
C HIS A 149 13.83 -0.03 10.42
N ARG A 150 15.04 -0.51 10.12
CA ARG A 150 16.20 0.35 9.80
C ARG A 150 15.97 1.15 8.52
N LEU A 151 15.52 0.48 7.46
CA LEU A 151 15.23 1.14 6.19
C LEU A 151 14.07 2.13 6.31
N LEU A 152 13.00 1.75 7.00
CA LEU A 152 11.83 2.62 7.13
C LEU A 152 12.15 3.87 7.95
N CYS A 153 12.91 3.75 9.04
CA CYS A 153 13.44 4.91 9.79
C CYS A 153 14.29 5.82 8.89
N ALA A 154 15.20 5.24 8.09
CA ALA A 154 16.01 6.01 7.16
C ALA A 154 15.15 6.75 6.11
N LEU A 155 14.18 6.09 5.48
CA LEU A 155 13.31 6.70 4.48
C LEU A 155 12.42 7.81 5.06
N VAL A 156 11.91 7.64 6.27
CA VAL A 156 11.12 8.68 6.96
C VAL A 156 12.00 9.88 7.31
N HIS A 157 13.21 9.63 7.84
CA HIS A 157 14.18 10.68 8.12
C HIS A 157 14.53 11.50 6.87
N TRP A 158 14.96 10.82 5.80
CA TRP A 158 15.30 11.49 4.54
C TRP A 158 14.09 12.12 3.84
N GLY A 159 12.89 11.59 4.09
CA GLY A 159 11.64 12.15 3.65
C GLY A 159 11.28 13.46 4.35
N ALA A 160 11.79 13.72 5.55
CA ALA A 160 11.46 14.93 6.31
C ALA A 160 12.18 16.21 5.83
N ASP A 161 13.29 16.10 5.10
CA ASP A 161 14.17 17.23 4.69
C ASP A 161 13.54 18.25 3.72
N GLY A 162 12.25 18.21 3.43
CA GLY A 162 11.58 19.18 2.53
C GLY A 162 11.90 19.03 1.04
N GLN A 163 13.13 18.66 0.67
CA GLN A 163 13.65 18.85 -0.69
C GLN A 163 13.40 17.72 -1.69
N SER A 164 12.93 16.55 -1.25
CA SER A 164 12.82 15.38 -2.12
C SER A 164 11.58 14.54 -1.88
N ARG A 165 10.99 14.06 -2.97
CA ARG A 165 9.91 13.08 -2.96
C ARG A 165 10.39 11.63 -2.91
N TYR A 166 11.64 11.37 -3.32
CA TYR A 166 12.07 10.01 -3.65
C TYR A 166 12.07 9.06 -2.45
N PRO A 167 12.48 9.46 -1.23
CA PRO A 167 12.36 8.59 -0.06
C PRO A 167 10.91 8.15 0.22
N ILE A 168 9.95 9.07 0.07
CA ILE A 168 8.52 8.78 0.26
C ILE A 168 7.98 7.90 -0.87
N ALA A 169 8.44 8.13 -2.11
CA ALA A 169 8.06 7.30 -3.24
C ALA A 169 8.54 5.86 -3.04
N VAL A 170 9.79 5.65 -2.63
CA VAL A 170 10.32 4.32 -2.29
C VAL A 170 9.52 3.70 -1.14
N LEU A 171 9.15 4.48 -0.12
CA LEU A 171 8.30 4.01 0.97
C LEU A 171 6.93 3.51 0.46
N ALA A 172 6.29 4.24 -0.48
CA ALA A 172 5.03 3.84 -1.12
C ALA A 172 5.17 2.58 -1.99
N GLU A 173 6.28 2.45 -2.70
CA GLU A 173 6.57 1.29 -3.54
C GLU A 173 6.86 0.06 -2.71
N LEU A 174 7.61 0.21 -1.61
CA LEU A 174 7.82 -0.84 -0.61
C LEU A 174 6.50 -1.27 0.02
N ALA A 175 5.59 -0.33 0.32
CA ALA A 175 4.25 -0.67 0.80
C ALA A 175 3.47 -1.48 -0.26
N THR A 176 3.59 -1.16 -1.55
CA THR A 176 2.92 -1.95 -2.60
C THR A 176 3.54 -3.35 -2.76
N VAL A 177 4.87 -3.43 -2.71
CA VAL A 177 5.64 -4.65 -2.94
C VAL A 177 5.58 -5.59 -1.75
N ALA A 178 5.65 -5.05 -0.53
CA ALA A 178 5.90 -5.76 0.71
C ALA A 178 5.08 -5.22 1.89
N LEU A 179 3.79 -4.89 1.66
CA LEU A 179 2.93 -4.26 2.66
C LEU A 179 2.98 -4.89 4.04
N PRO A 180 2.92 -6.24 4.21
CA PRO A 180 2.89 -6.85 5.53
C PRO A 180 4.12 -6.49 6.38
N PHE A 181 5.29 -6.40 5.75
CA PHE A 181 6.53 -6.02 6.43
C PHE A 181 6.52 -4.54 6.77
N VAL A 182 6.14 -3.67 5.83
CA VAL A 182 6.11 -2.22 6.01
C VAL A 182 5.10 -1.82 7.08
N PHE A 183 3.85 -2.25 6.91
CA PHE A 183 2.75 -1.91 7.79
C PHE A 183 2.98 -2.37 9.23
N ARG A 184 3.31 -3.66 9.44
CA ARG A 184 3.56 -4.18 10.81
C ARG A 184 4.73 -3.50 11.49
N THR A 185 5.77 -3.13 10.73
CA THR A 185 6.94 -2.45 11.31
C THR A 185 6.62 -1.01 11.72
N ILE A 186 5.87 -0.28 10.90
CA ILE A 186 5.45 1.08 11.22
C ILE A 186 4.51 1.06 12.42
N ILE A 187 3.40 0.31 12.37
CA ILE A 187 2.41 0.24 13.45
C ILE A 187 3.01 -0.34 14.73
N GLY A 188 3.91 -1.32 14.61
CA GLY A 188 4.59 -1.95 15.74
C GLY A 188 5.62 -1.06 16.44
N SER A 189 5.98 0.09 15.87
CA SER A 189 6.92 1.04 16.45
C SER A 189 6.24 2.40 16.64
N PRO A 190 5.78 2.76 17.85
CA PRO A 190 5.03 4.00 18.08
C PRO A 190 5.75 5.25 17.58
N ARG A 191 7.08 5.33 17.75
CA ARG A 191 7.90 6.45 17.26
C ARG A 191 7.89 6.53 15.74
N LEU A 192 8.23 5.44 15.06
CA LEU A 192 8.24 5.40 13.59
C LEU A 192 6.84 5.69 13.01
N HIS A 193 5.79 5.21 13.67
CA HIS A 193 4.41 5.49 13.29
C HIS A 193 4.10 6.99 13.32
N ILE A 194 4.38 7.65 14.44
CA ILE A 194 4.16 9.10 14.60
C ILE A 194 5.03 9.91 13.64
N ASP A 195 6.31 9.55 13.48
CA ASP A 195 7.23 10.23 12.56
C ASP A 195 6.73 10.11 11.10
N THR A 196 6.22 8.94 10.71
CA THR A 196 5.63 8.72 9.38
C THR A 196 4.36 9.53 9.16
N LEU A 197 3.47 9.59 10.15
CA LEU A 197 2.24 10.39 10.08
C LEU A 197 2.54 11.88 10.00
N THR A 198 3.50 12.36 10.79
CA THR A 198 3.96 13.75 10.75
C THR A 198 4.50 14.10 9.37
N LEU A 199 5.41 13.27 8.85
CA LEU A 199 5.92 13.40 7.49
C LEU A 199 4.79 13.48 6.46
N PHE A 200 3.77 12.62 6.55
CA PHE A 200 2.67 12.63 5.57
C PHE A 200 1.80 13.88 5.68
N VAL A 201 1.46 14.30 6.89
CA VAL A 201 0.69 15.53 7.13
C VAL A 201 1.44 16.74 6.56
N ASP A 202 2.73 16.87 6.86
CA ASP A 202 3.57 17.97 6.38
C ASP A 202 3.65 17.99 4.85
N ARG A 203 3.74 16.80 4.23
CA ARG A 203 3.85 16.67 2.77
C ARG A 203 2.55 16.92 2.03
N LEU A 204 1.42 16.58 2.64
CA LEU A 204 0.09 16.84 2.11
C LEU A 204 -0.27 18.32 2.21
N ARG A 205 0.01 18.96 3.35
CA ARG A 205 -0.19 20.39 3.56
C ARG A 205 0.78 21.23 2.74
N GLY A 206 2.04 20.79 2.62
CA GLY A 206 3.12 21.59 2.05
C GLY A 206 3.42 22.83 2.89
N GLU A 207 4.47 23.56 2.52
CA GLU A 207 4.64 24.92 3.03
C GLU A 207 3.58 25.83 2.37
N PRO A 208 2.89 26.68 3.14
CA PRO A 208 2.04 27.70 2.55
C PRO A 208 2.87 28.55 1.58
N VAL A 209 2.40 28.65 0.34
CA VAL A 209 2.95 29.61 -0.63
C VAL A 209 2.19 30.90 -0.36
N ASP A 210 2.61 31.64 0.68
CA ASP A 210 2.07 32.98 0.88
C ASP A 210 2.61 33.86 -0.25
N GLU A 211 1.77 34.15 -1.24
CA GLU A 211 2.10 35.03 -2.36
C GLU A 211 2.26 36.50 -1.91
N ASP A 212 1.73 36.86 -0.73
CA ASP A 212 1.61 38.25 -0.26
C ASP A 212 2.25 38.56 1.10
N ALA A 213 2.91 37.60 1.77
CA ALA A 213 3.20 37.75 3.21
C ALA A 213 4.12 38.90 3.62
N ASP A 214 4.98 39.48 2.76
CA ASP A 214 5.92 40.53 3.22
C ASP A 214 6.39 41.53 2.13
N GLY A 215 5.66 41.66 1.02
CA GLY A 215 6.05 42.56 -0.08
C GLY A 215 7.37 42.20 -0.80
N VAL A 216 8.02 41.10 -0.40
CA VAL A 216 9.13 40.48 -1.13
C VAL A 216 8.53 39.63 -2.24
N THR A 217 8.62 40.12 -3.47
CA THR A 217 8.17 39.38 -4.66
C THR A 217 9.05 38.14 -4.79
N LEU A 218 8.56 36.97 -4.38
CA LEU A 218 9.21 35.70 -4.70
C LEU A 218 9.35 35.61 -6.21
N GLN A 219 10.53 35.21 -6.70
CA GLN A 219 10.69 34.99 -8.12
C GLN A 219 9.72 33.88 -8.56
N GLU A 220 9.09 34.04 -9.72
CA GLU A 220 8.15 33.06 -10.29
C GLU A 220 8.73 31.63 -10.33
N GLN A 221 10.06 31.53 -10.50
CA GLN A 221 10.81 30.28 -10.46
C GLN A 221 10.74 29.58 -9.09
N ASP A 222 10.80 30.32 -7.98
CA ASP A 222 10.72 29.75 -6.63
C ASP A 222 9.30 29.25 -6.32
N VAL A 223 8.29 30.01 -6.73
CA VAL A 223 6.87 29.60 -6.60
C VAL A 223 6.61 28.32 -7.39
N SER A 224 7.05 28.27 -8.65
CA SER A 224 6.92 27.09 -9.51
C SER A 224 7.64 25.87 -8.93
N ARG A 225 8.85 26.07 -8.38
CA ARG A 225 9.62 25.01 -7.72
C ARG A 225 8.90 24.50 -6.47
N ARG A 226 8.41 25.38 -5.59
CA ARG A 226 7.65 24.99 -4.39
C ARG A 226 6.38 24.21 -4.75
N ARG A 227 5.63 24.69 -5.76
CA ARG A 227 4.44 24.01 -6.27
C ARG A 227 4.75 22.61 -6.80
N THR A 228 5.85 22.48 -7.54
CA THR A 228 6.31 21.20 -8.08
C THR A 228 6.68 20.23 -6.95
N THR A 229 7.47 20.69 -5.98
CA THR A 229 7.86 19.89 -4.81
C THR A 229 6.64 19.45 -3.99
N ARG A 230 5.69 20.36 -3.73
CA ARG A 230 4.44 20.04 -3.02
C ARG A 230 3.62 19.00 -3.78
N SER A 231 3.36 19.22 -5.06
CA SER A 231 2.65 18.27 -5.93
C SER A 231 3.27 16.88 -5.84
N GLN A 232 4.60 16.81 -6.03
CA GLN A 232 5.37 15.59 -5.94
C GLN A 232 5.30 14.89 -4.57
N GLY A 233 5.33 15.64 -3.48
CA GLY A 233 5.16 15.13 -2.12
C GLY A 233 3.77 14.53 -1.92
N ILE A 234 2.73 15.23 -2.35
CA ILE A 234 1.35 14.74 -2.34
C ILE A 234 1.25 13.45 -3.15
N MET A 235 1.86 13.37 -4.35
CA MET A 235 1.81 12.14 -5.16
C MET A 235 2.38 10.94 -4.41
N ALA A 236 3.54 11.12 -3.77
CA ALA A 236 4.21 10.04 -3.06
C ALA A 236 3.38 9.55 -1.86
N VAL A 237 2.78 10.47 -1.09
CA VAL A 237 1.88 10.12 0.02
C VAL A 237 0.60 9.45 -0.48
N ALA A 238 -0.01 9.97 -1.56
CA ALA A 238 -1.21 9.39 -2.16
C ALA A 238 -0.98 7.94 -2.61
N LEU A 239 0.19 7.65 -3.19
CA LEU A 239 0.57 6.27 -3.56
C LEU A 239 0.66 5.35 -2.33
N PHE A 240 1.23 5.83 -1.23
CA PHE A 240 1.32 5.02 0.00
C PHE A 240 -0.06 4.77 0.61
N LEU A 241 -0.89 5.81 0.75
CA LEU A 241 -2.24 5.68 1.30
C LEU A 241 -3.11 4.79 0.39
N GLY A 242 -2.96 4.90 -0.93
CA GLY A 242 -3.59 4.02 -1.89
C GLY A 242 -3.17 2.56 -1.74
N ALA A 243 -1.88 2.30 -1.45
CA ALA A 243 -1.37 0.97 -1.16
C ALA A 243 -1.96 0.38 0.14
N LEU A 244 -2.18 1.19 1.18
CA LEU A 244 -2.88 0.77 2.40
C LEU A 244 -4.37 0.51 2.18
N GLN A 245 -5.01 1.25 1.27
CA GLN A 245 -6.44 1.14 1.02
C GLN A 245 -6.80 -0.01 0.09
N SER A 246 -6.00 -0.21 -0.96
CA SER A 246 -6.35 -1.05 -2.11
C SER A 246 -5.16 -1.80 -2.70
N GLY A 247 -4.00 -1.77 -2.04
CA GLY A 247 -2.83 -2.52 -2.47
C GLY A 247 -3.06 -4.04 -2.40
N PRO A 248 -2.23 -4.85 -3.07
CA PRO A 248 -2.56 -6.26 -3.25
C PRO A 248 -2.43 -7.12 -1.96
N ASP A 249 -1.92 -6.56 -0.87
CA ASP A 249 -1.85 -7.16 0.48
C ASP A 249 -2.60 -6.31 1.51
N ALA A 250 -3.33 -5.27 1.08
CA ALA A 250 -4.04 -4.38 1.98
C ALA A 250 -5.03 -5.17 2.84
N GLY A 251 -4.82 -5.12 4.14
CA GLY A 251 -5.83 -5.47 5.11
C GLY A 251 -6.94 -4.43 5.07
N ALA A 252 -8.14 -4.86 5.43
CA ALA A 252 -9.30 -3.99 5.33
C ALA A 252 -9.11 -2.70 6.13
N ASN A 253 -8.59 -2.78 7.35
CA ASN A 253 -8.48 -1.61 8.23
C ASN A 253 -7.08 -0.99 8.23
N ASP A 254 -6.17 -1.40 7.34
CA ASP A 254 -4.78 -0.94 7.38
C ASP A 254 -4.67 0.59 7.29
N LEU A 255 -5.43 1.22 6.39
CA LEU A 255 -5.50 2.69 6.31
C LEU A 255 -5.96 3.34 7.63
N LEU A 256 -7.01 2.80 8.25
CA LEU A 256 -7.61 3.37 9.46
C LEU A 256 -6.72 3.15 10.68
N SER A 257 -6.14 1.95 10.82
CA SER A 257 -5.16 1.63 11.84
C SER A 257 -3.90 2.48 11.70
N PHE A 258 -3.47 2.75 10.47
CA PHE A 258 -2.36 3.68 10.20
C PHE A 258 -2.73 5.13 10.55
N ALA A 259 -3.88 5.64 10.13
CA ALA A 259 -4.24 7.02 10.43
C ALA A 259 -4.62 7.24 11.91
N GLY A 260 -5.05 6.19 12.62
CA GLY A 260 -5.68 6.23 13.94
C GLY A 260 -5.12 7.27 14.93
N PRO A 261 -3.82 7.25 15.25
CA PRO A 261 -3.24 8.18 16.23
C PRO A 261 -3.38 9.66 15.86
N ARG A 262 -3.52 9.98 14.57
CA ARG A 262 -3.64 11.36 14.04
C ARG A 262 -4.74 11.47 12.99
N GLY A 263 -5.85 10.75 13.17
CA GLY A 263 -6.86 10.58 12.12
C GLY A 263 -7.43 11.91 11.60
N GLN A 264 -7.70 12.86 12.51
CA GLN A 264 -8.18 14.20 12.15
C GLN A 264 -7.14 15.02 11.38
N ASP A 265 -5.86 14.96 11.78
CA ASP A 265 -4.78 15.68 11.09
C ASP A 265 -4.58 15.16 9.67
N VAL A 266 -4.56 13.83 9.51
CA VAL A 266 -4.44 13.18 8.21
C VAL A 266 -5.64 13.52 7.34
N PHE A 267 -6.85 13.48 7.91
CA PHE A 267 -8.07 13.88 7.20
C PHE A 267 -7.97 15.31 6.68
N GLY A 268 -7.66 16.29 7.53
CA GLY A 268 -7.52 17.69 7.12
C GLY A 268 -6.45 17.87 6.05
N ALA A 269 -5.28 17.26 6.23
CA ALA A 269 -4.20 17.34 5.26
C ALA A 269 -4.55 16.73 3.89
N VAL A 270 -5.31 15.63 3.85
CA VAL A 270 -5.80 15.04 2.59
C VAL A 270 -6.79 15.97 1.89
N VAL A 271 -7.67 16.65 2.63
CA VAL A 271 -8.60 17.64 2.05
C VAL A 271 -7.82 18.82 1.47
N ASP A 272 -6.85 19.37 2.23
CA ASP A 272 -5.97 20.47 1.76
C ASP A 272 -5.23 20.08 0.46
N ALA A 273 -4.77 18.83 0.37
CA ALA A 273 -4.10 18.31 -0.82
C ALA A 273 -5.02 18.14 -2.03
N LEU A 274 -6.28 17.74 -1.82
CA LEU A 274 -7.30 17.61 -2.86
C LEU A 274 -7.69 18.98 -3.42
N GLU A 275 -7.81 19.99 -2.56
CA GLU A 275 -8.05 21.38 -2.95
C GLU A 275 -6.89 21.92 -3.80
N PHE A 276 -5.64 21.63 -3.41
CA PHE A 276 -4.46 22.03 -4.16
C PHE A 276 -4.41 21.47 -5.60
N PHE A 277 -4.82 20.23 -5.83
CA PHE A 277 -4.79 19.65 -7.19
C PHE A 277 -5.85 20.25 -8.13
N ASN A 278 -7.01 20.64 -7.60
CA ASN A 278 -8.16 21.17 -8.34
C ASN A 278 -8.47 20.41 -9.66
N CYS A 279 -8.19 19.10 -9.72
CA CYS A 279 -8.31 18.29 -10.93
C CYS A 279 -8.93 16.93 -10.61
N PRO A 280 -10.28 16.84 -10.53
CA PRO A 280 -11.00 15.66 -10.07
C PRO A 280 -10.88 14.44 -11.00
N ARG A 281 -10.30 14.62 -12.18
CA ARG A 281 -10.21 13.56 -13.22
C ARG A 281 -8.98 12.67 -13.07
N THR A 282 -7.99 13.07 -12.29
CA THR A 282 -6.77 12.27 -12.12
C THR A 282 -7.01 11.07 -11.20
N ASP A 283 -6.36 9.94 -11.47
CA ASP A 283 -6.48 8.74 -10.62
C ASP A 283 -5.97 9.00 -9.20
N MET A 284 -4.99 9.89 -9.07
CA MET A 284 -4.46 10.33 -7.79
C MET A 284 -5.48 11.14 -6.98
N TYR A 285 -6.22 12.05 -7.63
CA TYR A 285 -7.32 12.75 -6.97
C TYR A 285 -8.35 11.75 -6.46
N LYS A 286 -8.77 10.78 -7.30
CA LYS A 286 -9.73 9.75 -6.90
C LYS A 286 -9.20 8.92 -5.73
N ALA A 287 -7.93 8.53 -5.74
CA ALA A 287 -7.31 7.78 -4.65
C ALA A 287 -7.36 8.57 -3.33
N LEU A 288 -6.96 9.84 -3.33
CA LEU A 288 -7.04 10.69 -2.14
C LEU A 288 -8.49 10.98 -1.71
N ALA A 289 -9.40 11.18 -2.65
CA ALA A 289 -10.82 11.40 -2.36
C ALA A 289 -11.45 10.17 -1.70
N LEU A 290 -11.08 8.96 -2.13
CA LEU A 290 -11.48 7.71 -1.48
C LEU A 290 -10.91 7.58 -0.07
N VAL A 291 -9.67 8.02 0.17
CA VAL A 291 -9.09 8.11 1.52
C VAL A 291 -9.86 9.11 2.38
N ALA A 292 -10.17 10.30 1.86
CA ALA A 292 -10.88 11.36 2.57
C ALA A 292 -12.29 10.93 3.00
N ASN A 293 -13.06 10.33 2.08
CA ASN A 293 -14.39 9.78 2.38
C ASN A 293 -14.31 8.75 3.51
N ARG A 294 -13.33 7.87 3.45
CA ARG A 294 -13.18 6.80 4.42
C ARG A 294 -12.76 7.31 5.80
N LEU A 295 -11.83 8.25 5.87
CA LEU A 295 -11.46 8.91 7.11
C LEU A 295 -12.64 9.70 7.70
N GLN A 296 -13.40 10.42 6.87
CA GLN A 296 -14.63 11.13 7.28
C GLN A 296 -15.62 10.19 7.96
N GLN A 297 -15.87 9.02 7.35
CA GLN A 297 -16.77 7.99 7.89
C GLN A 297 -16.26 7.46 9.23
N ASN A 298 -15.00 7.03 9.28
CA ASN A 298 -14.41 6.47 10.49
C ASN A 298 -14.32 7.47 11.65
N LEU A 299 -14.14 8.76 11.36
CA LEU A 299 -14.11 9.83 12.36
C LEU A 299 -15.52 10.29 12.80
N GLY A 300 -16.59 9.78 12.17
CA GLY A 300 -17.96 10.20 12.48
C GLY A 300 -18.24 11.67 12.16
N LEU A 301 -17.49 12.26 11.21
CA LEU A 301 -17.67 13.66 10.84
C LEU A 301 -18.94 13.84 9.98
N PRO A 302 -19.62 15.00 9.99
CA PRO A 302 -20.75 15.25 9.10
C PRO A 302 -20.35 15.18 7.62
N VAL A 303 -21.23 14.71 6.73
CA VAL A 303 -20.94 14.65 5.28
C VAL A 303 -20.62 16.02 4.68
N SER A 304 -21.14 17.10 5.28
CA SER A 304 -20.93 18.49 4.85
C SER A 304 -19.48 18.98 4.98
N VAL A 305 -18.60 18.27 5.71
CA VAL A 305 -17.18 18.64 5.80
C VAL A 305 -16.41 18.36 4.52
N LEU A 306 -16.97 17.55 3.61
CA LEU A 306 -16.34 17.21 2.33
C LEU A 306 -16.98 18.01 1.17
N PRO A 307 -16.17 18.69 0.35
CA PRO A 307 -16.60 19.25 -0.92
C PRO A 307 -17.32 18.24 -1.83
N ALA A 308 -18.31 18.71 -2.59
CA ALA A 308 -19.09 17.88 -3.51
C ALA A 308 -18.25 17.06 -4.51
N PRO A 309 -17.14 17.56 -5.09
CA PRO A 309 -16.29 16.75 -5.97
C PRO A 309 -15.62 15.55 -5.27
N ILE A 310 -15.34 15.66 -3.96
CA ILE A 310 -14.80 14.57 -3.16
C ILE A 310 -15.90 13.56 -2.84
N LEU A 311 -17.10 14.04 -2.49
CA LEU A 311 -18.28 13.19 -2.26
C LEU A 311 -18.70 12.43 -3.52
N ALA A 312 -18.53 13.00 -4.71
CA ALA A 312 -18.79 12.31 -5.97
C ALA A 312 -17.87 11.11 -6.21
N CYS A 313 -16.74 11.01 -5.49
CA CYS A 313 -15.86 9.84 -5.52
C CYS A 313 -16.29 8.76 -4.50
N ARG A 314 -17.26 9.06 -3.63
CA ARG A 314 -17.83 8.08 -2.71
C ARG A 314 -18.52 6.99 -3.54
N GLY A 315 -18.24 5.74 -3.21
CA GLY A 315 -18.99 4.62 -3.80
C GLY A 315 -20.48 4.77 -3.50
N PRO A 316 -21.36 4.14 -4.30
CA PRO A 316 -22.78 4.10 -4.00
C PRO A 316 -23.00 3.50 -2.61
N GLU A 317 -24.11 3.87 -1.97
CA GLU A 317 -24.56 3.13 -0.78
C GLU A 317 -24.81 1.68 -1.20
N LEU A 318 -24.04 0.77 -0.61
CA LEU A 318 -24.12 -0.65 -0.91
C LEU A 318 -25.26 -1.26 -0.09
N ASP A 319 -26.15 -1.99 -0.76
CA ASP A 319 -27.09 -2.86 -0.05
C ASP A 319 -26.38 -4.12 0.46
N ILE A 320 -27.11 -5.03 1.12
CA ILE A 320 -26.50 -6.24 1.67
C ILE A 320 -25.94 -7.18 0.60
N GLN A 321 -26.57 -7.21 -0.59
CA GLN A 321 -26.14 -8.05 -1.71
C GLN A 321 -24.83 -7.50 -2.27
N ASP A 322 -24.76 -6.18 -2.44
CA ASP A 322 -23.58 -5.47 -2.87
C ASP A 322 -22.43 -5.66 -1.89
N ILE A 323 -22.68 -5.57 -0.58
CA ILE A 323 -21.68 -5.81 0.46
C ILE A 323 -21.13 -7.24 0.36
N ILE A 324 -22.00 -8.24 0.17
CA ILE A 324 -21.58 -9.64 0.05
C ILE A 324 -20.74 -9.84 -1.21
N VAL A 325 -21.12 -9.23 -2.34
CA VAL A 325 -20.32 -9.33 -3.58
C VAL A 325 -18.99 -8.63 -3.45
N VAL A 326 -18.96 -7.40 -2.93
CA VAL A 326 -17.73 -6.68 -2.67
C VAL A 326 -16.82 -7.52 -1.77
N LEU A 327 -17.38 -8.14 -0.73
CA LEU A 327 -16.61 -9.03 0.13
C LEU A 327 -16.07 -10.26 -0.61
N LEU A 328 -16.91 -11.00 -1.32
CA LEU A 328 -16.46 -12.23 -1.99
C LEU A 328 -15.38 -11.91 -3.03
N ARG A 329 -15.50 -10.76 -3.71
CA ARG A 329 -14.45 -10.25 -4.61
C ARG A 329 -13.19 -9.89 -3.84
N THR A 330 -13.29 -9.17 -2.72
CA THR A 330 -12.14 -8.82 -1.88
C THR A 330 -11.43 -10.07 -1.34
N VAL A 331 -12.16 -11.05 -0.79
CA VAL A 331 -11.59 -12.32 -0.32
C VAL A 331 -10.93 -13.08 -1.48
N ARG A 332 -11.58 -13.11 -2.64
CA ARG A 332 -11.03 -13.74 -3.85
C ARG A 332 -9.78 -13.02 -4.34
N GLU A 333 -9.67 -11.72 -4.16
CA GLU A 333 -8.52 -10.89 -4.55
C GLU A 333 -7.37 -10.99 -3.54
N GLN A 334 -7.66 -11.28 -2.26
CA GLN A 334 -6.70 -11.57 -1.19
C GLN A 334 -6.02 -12.96 -1.32
N LYS A 335 -5.64 -13.32 -2.54
CA LYS A 335 -4.96 -14.60 -2.89
C LYS A 335 -3.63 -14.79 -2.18
N ARG A 336 -3.09 -13.70 -1.64
CA ARG A 336 -1.79 -13.59 -0.97
C ARG A 336 -1.89 -13.69 0.55
N ARG A 337 -3.08 -13.89 1.12
CA ARG A 337 -3.31 -14.04 2.55
C ARG A 337 -4.00 -15.37 2.86
N CYS A 338 -3.59 -16.03 3.93
CA CYS A 338 -4.20 -17.28 4.34
C CYS A 338 -5.57 -17.01 4.99
N SER A 339 -6.60 -17.66 4.47
CA SER A 339 -7.98 -17.65 4.99
C SER A 339 -8.18 -18.55 6.21
N GLY A 340 -7.16 -19.30 6.64
CA GLY A 340 -7.24 -20.16 7.81
C GLY A 340 -7.49 -19.35 9.10
N PRO A 341 -8.44 -19.76 9.96
CA PRO A 341 -8.74 -19.05 11.21
C PRO A 341 -7.48 -18.82 12.06
N GLY A 342 -7.25 -17.55 12.44
CA GLY A 342 -6.10 -17.12 13.24
C GLY A 342 -4.73 -17.23 12.56
N CYS A 343 -4.65 -17.64 11.28
CA CYS A 343 -3.36 -17.80 10.60
C CYS A 343 -2.80 -16.45 10.14
N GLY A 344 -3.53 -15.71 9.29
CA GLY A 344 -3.13 -14.39 8.82
C GLY A 344 -1.80 -14.29 8.05
N LEU A 345 -1.15 -15.43 7.76
CA LEU A 345 0.12 -15.51 7.06
C LEU A 345 -0.01 -14.92 5.65
N TYR A 346 0.96 -14.11 5.25
CA TYR A 346 1.07 -13.61 3.88
C TYR A 346 1.97 -14.51 3.02
N VAL A 347 1.74 -14.53 1.71
CA VAL A 347 2.51 -15.35 0.76
C VAL A 347 4.01 -15.02 0.81
N GLN A 348 4.33 -13.78 1.16
CA GLN A 348 5.70 -13.27 1.27
C GLN A 348 6.44 -13.76 2.52
N GLU A 349 5.69 -14.25 3.52
CA GLU A 349 6.20 -14.84 4.76
C GLU A 349 6.29 -16.37 4.64
N HIS A 350 5.81 -16.93 3.54
CA HIS A 350 5.92 -18.34 3.21
C HIS A 350 7.21 -18.61 2.40
N GLU A 351 7.53 -19.88 2.18
CA GLU A 351 8.61 -20.31 1.29
C GLU A 351 8.61 -19.53 -0.05
N PRO A 352 9.76 -18.94 -0.44
CA PRO A 352 9.87 -18.12 -1.65
C PRO A 352 9.33 -18.84 -2.90
N GLY A 353 8.53 -18.12 -3.69
CA GLY A 353 7.99 -18.63 -4.96
C GLY A 353 6.73 -19.49 -4.84
N MET A 354 6.32 -19.87 -3.62
CA MET A 354 5.09 -20.64 -3.39
C MET A 354 3.86 -19.73 -3.41
N ALA A 355 2.75 -20.23 -3.96
CA ALA A 355 1.44 -19.60 -3.83
C ALA A 355 0.58 -20.38 -2.83
N PHE A 356 -0.33 -19.69 -2.17
CA PHE A 356 -1.36 -20.34 -1.37
C PHE A 356 -2.31 -21.16 -2.25
N ARG A 357 -2.74 -22.30 -1.71
CA ARG A 357 -3.62 -23.23 -2.41
C ARG A 357 -5.06 -22.72 -2.31
N PRO A 358 -5.76 -22.49 -3.43
CA PRO A 358 -7.17 -22.15 -3.37
C PRO A 358 -7.98 -23.35 -2.87
N CYS A 359 -9.14 -23.10 -2.28
CA CYS A 359 -10.16 -24.15 -2.11
C CYS A 359 -10.51 -24.73 -3.49
N ALA A 360 -10.49 -26.05 -3.62
CA ALA A 360 -10.68 -26.72 -4.92
C ALA A 360 -12.10 -26.56 -5.49
N ASP A 361 -13.07 -26.18 -4.66
CA ASP A 361 -14.46 -26.03 -5.06
C ASP A 361 -14.80 -24.56 -5.39
N CYS A 362 -14.79 -23.65 -4.41
CA CYS A 362 -15.18 -22.25 -4.65
C CYS A 362 -14.08 -21.35 -5.24
N LEU A 363 -12.80 -21.75 -5.18
CA LEU A 363 -11.63 -20.98 -5.66
C LEU A 363 -11.47 -19.56 -5.08
N VAL A 364 -12.21 -19.21 -4.02
CA VAL A 364 -12.23 -17.88 -3.41
C VAL A 364 -11.23 -17.77 -2.26
N VAL A 365 -11.33 -18.65 -1.28
CA VAL A 365 -10.41 -18.68 -0.13
C VAL A 365 -9.12 -19.43 -0.47
N HIS A 366 -8.03 -18.99 0.15
CA HIS A 366 -6.68 -19.49 -0.11
C HIS A 366 -6.00 -19.89 1.20
N TYR A 367 -5.29 -21.00 1.21
CA TYR A 367 -4.67 -21.54 2.42
C TYR A 367 -3.18 -21.78 2.22
N CYS A 368 -2.38 -21.46 3.23
CA CYS A 368 -0.96 -21.80 3.26
C CYS A 368 -0.71 -23.31 3.40
N SER A 369 -1.65 -24.06 3.98
CA SER A 369 -1.50 -25.50 4.22
C SER A 369 -2.84 -26.24 4.23
N ARG A 370 -2.79 -27.56 4.04
CA ARG A 370 -3.97 -28.45 4.22
C ARG A 370 -4.49 -28.41 5.66
N ALA A 371 -3.63 -28.17 6.65
CA ALA A 371 -4.06 -28.05 8.05
C ALA A 371 -4.92 -26.79 8.27
N CYS A 372 -4.54 -25.65 7.68
CA CYS A 372 -5.36 -24.44 7.72
C CYS A 372 -6.71 -24.63 7.02
N GLN A 373 -6.71 -25.29 5.85
CA GLN A 373 -7.95 -25.62 5.13
C GLN A 373 -8.87 -26.51 5.98
N ARG A 374 -8.37 -27.60 6.58
CA ARG A 374 -9.19 -28.50 7.40
C ARG A 374 -9.80 -27.80 8.63
N ARG A 375 -9.05 -26.91 9.28
CA ARG A 375 -9.55 -26.13 10.41
C ARG A 375 -10.69 -25.21 9.99
N ASP A 376 -10.52 -24.49 8.89
CA ASP A 376 -11.57 -23.63 8.32
C ASP A 376 -12.79 -24.44 7.87
N TRP A 377 -12.56 -25.63 7.32
CA TRP A 377 -13.60 -26.55 6.85
C TRP A 377 -14.47 -27.11 7.98
N ASN A 378 -13.89 -27.41 9.14
CA ASN A 378 -14.56 -28.09 10.25
C ASN A 378 -15.07 -27.17 11.37
N GLY A 379 -15.04 -25.84 11.19
CA GLY A 379 -15.56 -24.89 12.20
C GLY A 379 -14.52 -24.27 13.13
N GLY A 380 -13.33 -23.95 12.63
CA GLY A 380 -12.38 -23.07 13.34
C GLY A 380 -12.82 -21.60 13.40
N SER A 381 -13.92 -21.25 12.76
CA SER A 381 -14.59 -19.95 12.67
C SER A 381 -16.05 -20.08 13.15
N ARG A 382 -16.77 -18.96 13.26
CA ARG A 382 -18.22 -18.96 13.58
C ARG A 382 -19.04 -19.79 12.58
N VAL A 383 -18.69 -19.70 11.29
CA VAL A 383 -19.29 -20.49 10.21
C VAL A 383 -18.20 -21.29 9.51
N ALA A 384 -18.34 -22.61 9.54
CA ALA A 384 -17.44 -23.52 8.87
C ALA A 384 -17.51 -23.33 7.35
N HIS A 385 -16.35 -23.29 6.67
CA HIS A 385 -16.31 -23.07 5.22
C HIS A 385 -17.15 -24.09 4.44
N ALA A 386 -17.23 -25.34 4.91
CA ALA A 386 -18.05 -26.40 4.32
C ALA A 386 -19.52 -26.02 4.14
N GLN A 387 -20.08 -25.22 5.05
CA GLN A 387 -21.48 -24.81 5.03
C GLN A 387 -21.79 -23.77 3.94
N VAL A 388 -20.78 -23.01 3.52
CA VAL A 388 -20.96 -21.88 2.59
C VAL A 388 -20.26 -22.10 1.26
N CYS A 389 -19.38 -23.10 1.14
CA CYS A 389 -18.52 -23.30 -0.03
C CYS A 389 -19.32 -23.37 -1.34
N ALA A 390 -20.37 -24.20 -1.37
CA ALA A 390 -21.24 -24.35 -2.53
C ALA A 390 -21.99 -23.05 -2.89
N ALA A 391 -22.48 -22.33 -1.88
CA ALA A 391 -23.19 -21.07 -2.09
C ALA A 391 -22.23 -19.98 -2.64
N ILE A 392 -21.03 -19.86 -2.08
CA ILE A 392 -19.97 -18.96 -2.59
C ILE A 392 -19.63 -19.31 -4.04
N ARG A 393 -19.45 -20.59 -4.36
CA ARG A 393 -19.17 -21.03 -5.73
C ARG A 393 -20.26 -20.57 -6.70
N ARG A 394 -21.53 -20.83 -6.37
CA ARG A 394 -22.68 -20.39 -7.19
C ARG A 394 -22.66 -18.88 -7.44
N LEU A 395 -22.41 -18.08 -6.40
CA LEU A 395 -22.36 -16.61 -6.52
C LEU A 395 -21.21 -16.13 -7.40
N VAL A 396 -20.04 -16.75 -7.29
CA VAL A 396 -18.83 -16.34 -8.01
C VAL A 396 -18.82 -16.78 -9.46
N ASP A 397 -19.48 -17.89 -9.78
CA ASP A 397 -19.62 -18.41 -11.14
C ASP A 397 -20.82 -17.80 -11.88
N ALA A 398 -21.75 -17.13 -11.16
CA ALA A 398 -22.91 -16.50 -11.76
C ALA A 398 -22.55 -15.30 -12.63
N ARG A 399 -23.17 -15.22 -13.82
CA ARG A 399 -23.10 -14.02 -14.67
C ARG A 399 -23.89 -12.86 -14.08
N ASP A 400 -25.03 -13.18 -13.45
CA ASP A 400 -25.88 -12.26 -12.73
C ASP A 400 -25.85 -12.64 -11.25
N TYR A 401 -25.09 -11.88 -10.46
CA TYR A 401 -24.94 -12.16 -9.04
C TYR A 401 -26.22 -11.88 -8.26
N HIS A 402 -27.02 -10.89 -8.68
CA HIS A 402 -28.24 -10.53 -7.97
C HIS A 402 -29.26 -11.66 -8.10
N ALA A 403 -29.42 -12.21 -9.30
CA ALA A 403 -30.27 -13.38 -9.52
C ALA A 403 -29.78 -14.60 -8.72
N ALA A 404 -28.47 -14.86 -8.72
CA ALA A 404 -27.89 -15.97 -7.96
C ALA A 404 -28.03 -15.79 -6.44
N TYR A 405 -27.88 -14.56 -5.95
CA TYR A 405 -28.08 -14.21 -4.56
C TYR A 405 -29.55 -14.33 -4.17
N ALA A 406 -30.48 -13.84 -4.98
CA ALA A 406 -31.92 -13.99 -4.74
C ALA A 406 -32.39 -15.44 -4.71
N ALA A 407 -31.66 -16.36 -5.36
CA ALA A 407 -31.92 -17.79 -5.32
C ALA A 407 -31.31 -18.49 -4.07
N CYS A 408 -30.51 -17.82 -3.26
CA CYS A 408 -30.04 -18.35 -1.99
C CYS A 408 -31.20 -18.45 -0.98
N SER A 409 -31.24 -19.53 -0.22
CA SER A 409 -32.14 -19.59 0.94
C SER A 409 -31.72 -18.55 2.01
N PRO A 410 -32.64 -18.09 2.87
CA PRO A 410 -32.30 -17.19 3.98
C PRO A 410 -31.16 -17.71 4.87
N ARG A 411 -31.13 -19.03 5.10
CA ARG A 411 -30.06 -19.70 5.85
C ARG A 411 -28.70 -19.59 5.14
N GLU A 412 -28.66 -19.79 3.83
CA GLU A 412 -27.43 -19.61 3.05
C GLU A 412 -26.96 -18.17 3.06
N MET A 413 -27.87 -17.19 2.92
CA MET A 413 -27.53 -15.77 2.99
C MET A 413 -26.91 -15.40 4.34
N SER A 414 -27.55 -15.82 5.44
CA SER A 414 -27.05 -15.63 6.80
C SER A 414 -25.67 -16.28 6.99
N ALA A 415 -25.51 -17.54 6.55
CA ALA A 415 -24.23 -18.24 6.66
C ALA A 415 -23.12 -17.58 5.83
N ILE A 416 -23.41 -17.16 4.59
CA ILE A 416 -22.45 -16.43 3.73
C ILE A 416 -22.03 -15.15 4.43
N LEU A 417 -22.98 -14.41 5.00
CA LEU A 417 -22.70 -13.16 5.67
C LEU A 417 -21.90 -13.37 6.96
N GLU A 418 -22.26 -14.33 7.80
CA GLU A 418 -21.47 -14.64 9.01
C GLU A 418 -20.06 -15.14 8.66
N PHE A 419 -19.93 -15.99 7.63
CA PHE A 419 -18.64 -16.42 7.10
C PHE A 419 -17.80 -15.21 6.66
N ALA A 420 -18.42 -14.31 5.91
CA ALA A 420 -17.85 -13.07 5.45
C ALA A 420 -17.38 -12.16 6.60
N LEU A 421 -18.23 -11.95 7.61
CA LEU A 421 -17.93 -11.14 8.79
C LEU A 421 -16.82 -11.76 9.65
N SER A 422 -16.72 -13.09 9.69
CA SER A 422 -15.66 -13.81 10.40
C SER A 422 -14.28 -13.67 9.74
N HIS A 423 -14.24 -13.32 8.46
CA HIS A 423 -13.00 -13.03 7.77
C HIS A 423 -12.52 -11.61 8.11
N THR A 424 -11.20 -11.46 8.29
CA THR A 424 -10.53 -10.16 8.49
C THR A 424 -10.38 -9.37 7.18
N ALA A 425 -11.05 -9.81 6.12
CA ALA A 425 -11.03 -9.22 4.80
C ALA A 425 -11.99 -8.03 4.67
N LEU A 426 -13.04 -7.98 5.49
CA LEU A 426 -14.05 -6.91 5.43
C LEU A 426 -13.60 -5.68 6.22
N HIS A 427 -13.84 -4.50 5.65
CA HIS A 427 -13.66 -3.22 6.35
C HIS A 427 -14.59 -3.15 7.55
N ASP A 428 -14.15 -2.59 8.67
CA ASP A 428 -14.99 -2.50 9.88
C ASP A 428 -16.28 -1.71 9.61
N GLU A 429 -16.24 -0.69 8.74
CA GLU A 429 -17.42 0.04 8.28
C GLU A 429 -18.44 -0.86 7.56
N LEU A 430 -17.97 -1.69 6.62
CA LEU A 430 -18.85 -2.63 5.92
C LEU A 430 -19.32 -3.75 6.85
N ARG A 431 -18.50 -4.15 7.83
CA ARG A 431 -18.86 -5.12 8.87
C ARG A 431 -19.98 -4.55 9.74
N GLN A 432 -19.83 -3.32 10.21
CA GLN A 432 -20.82 -2.63 11.01
C GLN A 432 -22.12 -2.44 10.22
N ARG A 433 -22.02 -2.01 8.96
CA ARG A 433 -23.17 -1.86 8.08
C ARG A 433 -23.89 -3.18 7.83
N ALA A 434 -23.15 -4.26 7.59
CA ALA A 434 -23.72 -5.59 7.46
C ALA A 434 -24.43 -6.04 8.73
N VAL A 435 -23.87 -5.77 9.91
CA VAL A 435 -24.50 -6.06 11.21
C VAL A 435 -25.77 -5.24 11.41
N GLU A 436 -25.78 -3.96 11.04
CA GLU A 436 -26.96 -3.11 11.10
C GLU A 436 -28.08 -3.61 10.18
N ILE A 437 -27.75 -3.95 8.93
CA ILE A 437 -28.72 -4.49 7.97
C ILE A 437 -29.26 -5.85 8.46
N LEU A 438 -28.39 -6.70 9.02
CA LEU A 438 -28.82 -7.95 9.68
C LEU A 438 -29.77 -7.69 10.83
N GLY A 439 -29.47 -6.71 11.69
CA GLY A 439 -30.33 -6.31 12.79
C GLY A 439 -31.72 -5.89 12.29
N GLN A 440 -31.77 -5.10 11.21
CA GLN A 440 -33.02 -4.70 10.58
C GLN A 440 -33.81 -5.89 10.02
N HIS A 441 -33.15 -6.84 9.35
CA HIS A 441 -33.81 -8.03 8.81
C HIS A 441 -34.31 -8.99 9.90
N HIS A 442 -33.51 -9.21 10.96
CA HIS A 442 -33.93 -10.02 12.10
C HIS A 442 -35.11 -9.39 12.83
N ASP A 443 -35.09 -8.08 13.02
CA ASP A 443 -36.15 -7.35 13.72
C ASP A 443 -37.45 -7.33 12.88
N VAL A 444 -37.36 -7.12 11.55
CA VAL A 444 -38.53 -7.26 10.67
C VAL A 444 -39.07 -8.69 10.70
N GLY A 445 -38.22 -9.72 10.58
CA GLY A 445 -38.63 -11.12 10.66
C GLY A 445 -39.30 -11.47 11.99
N LEU A 446 -38.72 -11.03 13.11
CA LEU A 446 -39.30 -11.18 14.46
C LEU A 446 -40.62 -10.44 14.58
N ARG A 447 -40.72 -9.19 14.12
CA ARG A 447 -41.99 -8.43 14.14
C ARG A 447 -43.06 -9.08 13.27
N THR A 448 -42.71 -9.58 12.08
CA THR A 448 -43.64 -10.31 11.21
C THR A 448 -44.08 -11.63 11.86
N LEU A 449 -43.17 -12.40 12.45
CA LEU A 449 -43.50 -13.59 13.25
C LEU A 449 -44.40 -13.26 14.45
N MET A 450 -44.12 -12.17 15.16
CA MET A 450 -44.92 -11.69 16.29
C MET A 450 -46.31 -11.21 15.86
N ALA A 451 -46.49 -10.80 14.60
CA ALA A 451 -47.78 -10.42 14.04
C ALA A 451 -48.65 -11.60 13.57
N LEU A 452 -48.07 -12.80 13.40
CA LEU A 452 -48.83 -14.02 13.06
C LEU A 452 -49.65 -14.54 14.25
N SER A 453 -50.74 -15.24 13.97
CA SER A 453 -51.51 -15.94 15.00
C SER A 453 -50.66 -17.01 15.68
N PRO A 454 -50.94 -17.38 16.96
CA PRO A 454 -50.10 -18.29 17.73
C PRO A 454 -49.81 -19.63 17.03
N ASP A 455 -50.81 -20.22 16.37
CA ASP A 455 -50.69 -21.51 15.68
C ASP A 455 -49.77 -21.41 14.45
N VAL A 456 -49.89 -20.32 13.68
CA VAL A 456 -49.06 -20.07 12.49
C VAL A 456 -47.64 -19.69 12.89
N ARG A 457 -47.47 -18.95 13.99
CA ARG A 457 -46.16 -18.61 14.54
C ARG A 457 -45.41 -19.85 15.02
N MET A 458 -46.07 -20.78 15.72
CA MET A 458 -45.45 -22.04 16.13
C MET A 458 -45.02 -22.88 14.92
N ALA A 459 -45.87 -23.01 13.90
CA ALA A 459 -45.52 -23.72 12.67
C ALA A 459 -44.31 -23.08 11.96
N ALA A 460 -44.32 -21.75 11.82
CA ALA A 460 -43.22 -21.00 11.21
C ALA A 460 -41.92 -21.07 12.03
N MET A 461 -41.99 -21.03 13.37
CA MET A 461 -40.80 -21.20 14.22
C MET A 461 -40.23 -22.62 14.11
N HIS A 462 -41.09 -23.64 13.97
CA HIS A 462 -40.66 -25.03 13.81
C HIS A 462 -40.00 -25.28 12.43
N GLU A 463 -40.35 -24.48 11.41
CA GLU A 463 -39.74 -24.52 10.08
C GLU A 463 -38.44 -23.68 10.00
N ILE A 464 -38.34 -22.59 10.78
CA ILE A 464 -37.17 -21.70 10.79
C ILE A 464 -36.05 -22.23 11.71
N PHE A 465 -36.41 -22.85 12.84
CA PHE A 465 -35.46 -23.26 13.89
C PHE A 465 -35.36 -24.78 14.09
N GLY A 466 -36.19 -25.58 13.41
CA GLY A 466 -36.09 -27.04 13.34
C GLY A 466 -35.31 -27.49 12.11
#